data_AF-A0A5N5THJ9-F1
#
_entry.id   AF-A0A5N5THJ9-F1
#
_cell.length_a   1.000
_cell.length_b   1.000
_cell.length_c   1.000
_cell.angle_alpha   90.00
_cell.angle_beta   90.00
_cell.angle_gamma   90.00
#
_symmetry.space_group_name_H-M   'P 1'
#
loop_
_entity.id
_entity.type
_entity.pdbx_description
1 polymer ?
#
loop_
_entity_poly.entity_id
_entity_poly.type
_entity_poly.pdbx_seq_one_letter_code
_entity_poly.pdbx_strand_id
1 'polypeptide(L)'
;MLKLGNYGMVFLTTSLINNIRLSMTLFFSFGVSMGSETLISCKRIQNCFVEGYDICARWDPRSGEDTLSKVSFSVKAGQVVAVIGPVGAGKSSLLQAILSELPLKDGQINIRGKISYASQEPWLFNGTVKDNILFGQPYHAKRYSEIVKVCALERDMELFPEGDMTQGGILRCRHIFTG
;
A
#
# COMPACT_ATOMS: atom_id res chain seq x y z
N MET A 1 22.92 -3.74 66.79
CA MET A 1 22.35 -2.80 65.79
C MET A 1 23.33 -2.71 64.64
N LEU A 2 22.90 -2.73 63.37
CA LEU A 2 23.70 -2.68 62.11
C LEU A 2 24.06 -4.04 61.45
N LYS A 3 23.05 -4.75 60.92
CA LYS A 3 23.22 -5.72 59.79
C LYS A 3 22.01 -5.76 58.84
N LEU A 4 21.20 -4.70 58.79
CA LEU A 4 20.01 -4.60 57.92
C LEU A 4 20.21 -3.70 56.68
N GLY A 5 21.31 -2.92 56.62
CA GLY A 5 21.56 -1.98 55.51
C GLY A 5 21.91 -2.63 54.17
N ASN A 6 22.67 -3.74 54.18
CA ASN A 6 23.13 -4.38 52.94
C ASN A 6 22.03 -5.17 52.23
N TYR A 7 21.12 -5.83 52.95
CA TYR A 7 20.04 -6.61 52.33
C TYR A 7 18.99 -5.72 51.66
N GLY A 8 18.69 -4.56 52.26
CA GLY A 8 17.79 -3.57 51.66
C GLY A 8 18.36 -2.98 50.36
N MET A 9 19.65 -2.66 50.34
CA MET A 9 20.33 -2.20 49.11
C MET A 9 20.36 -3.29 48.04
N VAL A 10 20.65 -4.55 48.39
CA VAL A 10 20.63 -5.66 47.42
C VAL A 10 19.22 -5.91 46.86
N PHE A 11 18.18 -5.77 47.69
CA PHE A 11 16.79 -5.89 47.24
C PHE A 11 16.41 -4.75 46.29
N LEU A 12 16.79 -3.51 46.62
CA LEU A 12 16.57 -2.34 45.76
C LEU A 12 17.33 -2.44 44.44
N THR A 13 18.60 -2.86 44.45
CA THR A 13 19.39 -3.03 43.22
C THR A 13 18.82 -4.14 42.36
N THR A 14 18.40 -5.27 42.94
CA THR A 14 17.79 -6.38 42.18
C THR A 14 16.46 -5.96 41.58
N SER A 15 15.65 -5.18 42.31
CA SER A 15 14.37 -4.65 41.83
C SER A 15 14.55 -3.63 40.70
N LEU A 16 15.56 -2.75 40.80
CA LEU A 16 15.91 -1.79 39.75
C LEU A 16 16.42 -2.50 38.49
N ILE A 17 17.31 -3.49 38.64
CA ILE A 17 17.82 -4.29 37.52
C ILE A 17 16.69 -5.06 36.84
N ASN A 18 15.76 -5.64 37.59
CA ASN A 18 14.61 -6.32 36.99
C ASN A 18 13.68 -5.37 36.23
N ASN A 19 13.43 -4.17 36.74
CA ASN A 19 12.63 -3.16 36.03
C ASN A 19 13.32 -2.70 34.73
N ILE A 20 14.63 -2.45 34.77
CA ILE A 20 15.41 -2.10 33.58
C ILE A 20 15.43 -3.27 32.58
N ARG A 21 15.55 -4.51 33.06
CA ARG A 21 15.53 -5.71 32.21
C ARG A 21 14.18 -5.88 31.53
N LEU A 22 13.08 -5.65 32.24
CA LEU A 22 11.72 -5.72 31.69
C LEU A 22 11.48 -4.62 30.64
N SER A 23 11.86 -3.38 30.93
CA SER A 23 11.74 -2.29 29.97
C SER A 23 12.61 -2.52 28.75
N MET A 24 13.88 -2.93 28.94
CA MET A 24 14.78 -3.22 27.84
C MET A 24 14.26 -4.40 26.99
N THR A 25 13.71 -5.45 27.58
CA THR A 25 13.17 -6.60 26.82
C THR A 25 11.91 -6.23 26.03
N LEU A 26 10.99 -5.46 26.62
CA LEU A 26 9.74 -5.07 25.97
C LEU A 26 9.95 -4.01 24.88
N PHE A 27 10.71 -2.95 25.19
CA PHE A 27 10.92 -1.84 24.25
C PHE A 27 11.93 -2.18 23.15
N PHE A 28 12.93 -3.03 23.41
CA PHE A 28 13.90 -3.41 22.39
C PHE A 28 13.28 -4.26 21.30
N SER A 29 12.53 -5.32 21.64
CA SER A 29 11.87 -6.16 20.63
C SER A 29 10.85 -5.37 19.80
N PHE A 30 10.06 -4.52 20.46
CA PHE A 30 9.08 -3.67 19.77
C PHE A 30 9.76 -2.60 18.90
N GLY A 31 10.80 -1.95 19.42
CA GLY A 31 11.58 -0.94 18.70
C GLY A 31 12.34 -1.51 17.50
N VAL A 32 12.89 -2.72 17.62
CA VAL A 32 13.55 -3.42 16.50
C VAL A 32 12.53 -3.82 15.44
N SER A 33 11.37 -4.37 15.82
CA SER A 33 10.30 -4.72 14.87
C SER A 33 9.83 -3.48 14.11
N MET A 34 9.39 -2.45 14.84
CA MET A 34 8.82 -1.24 14.24
C MET A 34 9.86 -0.43 13.46
N GLY A 35 11.12 -0.40 13.94
CA GLY A 35 12.24 0.18 13.21
C GLY A 35 12.57 -0.58 11.91
N SER A 36 12.56 -1.91 11.96
CA SER A 36 12.80 -2.74 10.77
C SER A 36 11.69 -2.58 9.72
N GLU A 37 10.42 -2.55 10.15
CA GLU A 37 9.27 -2.32 9.28
C GLU A 37 9.30 -0.93 8.66
N THR A 38 9.65 0.11 9.44
CA THR A 38 9.76 1.48 8.94
C THR A 38 10.92 1.60 7.94
N LEU A 39 12.08 1.02 8.23
CA LEU A 39 13.22 1.02 7.33
C LEU A 39 12.93 0.29 6.02
N ILE A 40 12.28 -0.87 6.09
CA ILE A 40 11.89 -1.64 4.90
C ILE A 40 10.84 -0.86 4.10
N SER A 41 9.88 -0.22 4.76
CA SER A 41 8.86 0.60 4.11
C SER A 41 9.46 1.82 3.41
N CYS A 42 10.36 2.55 4.08
CA CYS A 42 11.11 3.65 3.49
C CYS A 42 11.96 3.19 2.29
N LYS A 43 12.64 2.04 2.40
CA LYS A 43 13.42 1.46 1.30
C LYS A 43 12.55 1.03 0.10
N ARG A 44 11.32 0.53 0.33
CA ARG A 44 10.39 0.18 -0.76
C ARG A 44 9.93 1.39 -1.56
N ILE A 45 9.77 2.54 -0.90
CA ILE A 45 9.27 3.76 -1.51
C ILE A 45 10.38 4.54 -2.26
N GLN A 46 11.64 4.35 -1.89
CA GLN A 46 12.77 5.18 -2.32
C GLN A 46 13.10 5.19 -3.83
N ASN A 47 12.53 4.30 -4.64
CA ASN A 47 12.91 4.17 -6.05
C ASN A 47 11.78 4.36 -7.07
N CYS A 48 10.60 4.83 -6.64
CA CYS A 48 9.50 5.12 -7.57
C CYS A 48 9.48 6.61 -7.94
N PHE A 49 9.55 6.92 -9.23
CA PHE A 49 9.29 8.28 -9.72
C PHE A 49 8.47 8.22 -11.00
N VAL A 50 7.63 9.23 -11.20
CA VAL A 50 6.78 9.38 -12.38
C VAL A 50 6.90 10.81 -12.89
N GLU A 51 7.33 10.96 -14.13
CA GLU A 51 7.50 12.27 -14.77
C GLU A 51 6.79 12.29 -16.11
N GLY A 52 6.16 13.43 -16.40
CA GLY A 52 5.34 13.66 -17.59
C GLY A 52 5.65 15.04 -18.16
N TYR A 53 5.98 15.10 -19.45
CA TYR A 53 6.29 16.34 -20.14
C TYR A 53 5.38 16.54 -21.34
N ASP A 54 4.66 17.67 -21.35
CA ASP A 54 3.77 18.15 -22.41
C ASP A 54 2.85 17.05 -22.98
N ILE A 55 2.23 16.30 -22.06
CA ILE A 55 1.39 15.15 -22.41
C ILE A 55 0.13 15.64 -23.11
N CYS A 56 -0.06 15.18 -24.35
CA CYS A 56 -1.31 15.28 -25.10
C CYS A 56 -1.82 13.87 -25.39
N ALA A 57 -3.07 13.58 -25.05
CA ALA A 57 -3.66 12.25 -25.23
C ALA A 57 -5.12 12.32 -25.67
N ARG A 58 -5.54 11.32 -26.46
CA ARG A 58 -6.90 11.19 -27.00
C ARG A 58 -7.29 9.73 -27.11
N TRP A 59 -8.57 9.44 -26.85
CA TRP A 59 -9.11 8.08 -26.96
C TRP A 59 -9.27 7.63 -28.40
N ASP A 60 -9.79 8.51 -29.25
CA ASP A 60 -9.94 8.26 -30.68
C ASP A 60 -8.92 9.11 -31.44
N PRO A 61 -8.00 8.53 -32.23
CA PRO A 61 -7.10 9.28 -33.10
C PRO A 61 -7.83 10.20 -34.09
N ARG A 62 -9.10 9.92 -34.39
CA ARG A 62 -9.94 10.70 -35.31
C ARG A 62 -10.68 11.84 -34.61
N SER A 63 -10.75 11.85 -33.29
CA SER A 63 -11.31 13.01 -32.59
C SER A 63 -10.37 14.20 -32.78
N GLY A 64 -10.95 15.34 -33.16
CA GLY A 64 -10.23 16.62 -33.21
C GLY A 64 -9.92 17.18 -31.82
N GLU A 65 -10.64 16.70 -30.80
CA GLU A 65 -10.47 17.12 -29.42
C GLU A 65 -9.53 16.18 -28.66
N ASP A 66 -8.52 16.77 -28.03
CA ASP A 66 -7.60 16.07 -27.14
C ASP A 66 -8.23 15.99 -25.74
N THR A 67 -8.25 14.79 -25.14
CA THR A 67 -8.79 14.56 -23.79
C THR A 67 -7.87 15.13 -22.70
N LEU A 68 -6.56 15.10 -22.96
CA LEU A 68 -5.53 15.75 -22.15
C LEU A 68 -4.73 16.67 -23.07
N SER A 69 -4.52 17.91 -22.66
CA SER A 69 -3.81 18.92 -23.44
C SER A 69 -2.66 19.53 -22.64
N LYS A 70 -1.42 19.27 -23.07
CA LYS A 70 -0.17 19.83 -22.53
C LYS A 70 -0.06 19.74 -21.01
N VAL A 71 -0.25 18.54 -20.47
CA VAL A 71 -0.11 18.29 -19.04
C VAL A 71 1.34 17.91 -18.71
N SER A 72 1.94 18.64 -17.78
CA SER A 72 3.31 18.40 -17.30
C SER A 72 3.32 18.22 -15.79
N PHE A 73 3.96 17.15 -15.29
CA PHE A 73 4.04 16.85 -13.86
C PHE A 73 5.30 16.03 -13.52
N SER A 74 5.77 16.12 -12.28
CA SER A 74 6.87 15.30 -11.75
C SER A 74 6.53 14.89 -10.31
N VAL A 75 6.51 13.59 -10.05
CA VAL A 75 6.24 12.99 -8.75
C VAL A 75 7.47 12.18 -8.35
N LYS A 76 8.09 12.57 -7.23
CA LYS A 76 9.28 11.92 -6.69
C LYS A 76 8.89 10.86 -5.65
N ALA A 77 9.83 9.96 -5.37
CA ALA A 77 9.71 8.96 -4.32
C ALA A 77 9.36 9.60 -2.97
N GLY A 78 8.38 9.02 -2.27
CA GLY A 78 7.95 9.47 -0.94
C GLY A 78 6.94 10.62 -0.94
N GLN A 79 6.48 11.08 -2.11
CA GLN A 79 5.46 12.11 -2.20
C GLN A 79 4.06 11.51 -2.30
N VAL A 80 3.11 12.11 -1.58
CA VAL A 80 1.68 11.85 -1.72
C VAL A 80 1.08 13.01 -2.50
N VAL A 81 0.51 12.72 -3.68
CA VAL A 81 -0.04 13.73 -4.59
C VAL A 81 -1.51 13.41 -4.84
N ALA A 82 -2.35 14.44 -4.79
CA ALA A 82 -3.78 14.35 -5.09
C ALA A 82 -4.09 15.17 -6.36
N VAL A 83 -4.80 14.57 -7.31
CA VAL A 83 -5.29 15.25 -8.52
C VAL A 83 -6.77 15.58 -8.35
N ILE A 84 -7.10 16.88 -8.35
CA ILE A 84 -8.47 17.39 -8.15
C ILE A 84 -8.93 18.20 -9.36
N GLY A 85 -10.25 18.29 -9.57
CA GLY A 85 -10.84 19.03 -10.68
C GLY A 85 -12.28 18.58 -10.98
N PRO A 86 -13.01 19.32 -11.84
CA PRO A 86 -14.40 19.03 -12.15
C PRO A 86 -14.60 17.67 -12.84
N VAL A 87 -15.83 17.15 -12.81
CA VAL A 87 -16.20 15.93 -13.56
C VAL A 87 -15.99 16.21 -15.05
N GLY A 88 -15.38 15.27 -15.78
CA GLY A 88 -15.03 15.46 -17.19
C GLY A 88 -13.68 16.14 -17.46
N ALA A 89 -12.96 16.62 -16.44
CA ALA A 89 -11.64 17.26 -16.60
C ALA A 89 -10.50 16.31 -17.04
N GLY A 90 -10.78 15.03 -17.32
CA GLY A 90 -9.76 14.08 -17.75
C GLY A 90 -8.89 13.48 -16.64
N LYS A 91 -9.26 13.59 -15.35
CA LYS A 91 -8.48 13.00 -14.24
C LYS A 91 -8.27 11.48 -14.37
N SER A 92 -9.34 10.75 -14.68
CA SER A 92 -9.26 9.30 -14.92
C SER A 92 -8.41 9.00 -16.17
N SER A 93 -8.56 9.81 -17.22
CA SER A 93 -7.74 9.73 -18.44
C SER A 93 -6.25 9.96 -18.14
N LEU A 94 -5.91 10.86 -17.22
CA LEU A 94 -4.53 11.09 -16.78
C LEU A 94 -3.95 9.86 -16.08
N LEU A 95 -4.73 9.22 -15.19
CA LEU A 95 -4.31 7.97 -14.55
C LEU A 95 -4.12 6.85 -15.59
N GLN A 96 -5.00 6.75 -16.59
CA GLN A 96 -4.87 5.78 -17.68
C GLN A 96 -3.70 6.07 -18.62
N ALA A 97 -3.35 7.33 -18.83
CA ALA A 97 -2.12 7.72 -19.53
C ALA A 97 -0.87 7.26 -18.77
N ILE A 98 -0.85 7.41 -17.43
CA ILE A 98 0.25 6.90 -16.58
C ILE A 98 0.34 5.37 -16.67
N LEU A 99 -0.80 4.67 -16.71
CA LEU A 99 -0.83 3.22 -16.89
C LEU A 99 -0.49 2.75 -18.31
N SER A 100 -0.24 3.69 -19.23
CA SER A 100 -0.04 3.42 -20.66
C SER A 100 -1.25 2.73 -21.34
N GLU A 101 -2.45 2.85 -20.77
CA GLU A 101 -3.71 2.38 -21.37
C GLU A 101 -4.27 3.40 -22.38
N LEU A 102 -4.06 4.70 -22.13
CA LEU A 102 -4.46 5.76 -23.03
C LEU A 102 -3.29 6.11 -23.98
N PRO A 103 -3.45 5.99 -25.30
CA PRO A 103 -2.38 6.32 -26.24
C PRO A 103 -2.05 7.82 -26.20
N LEU A 104 -0.75 8.10 -26.11
CA LEU A 104 -0.22 9.45 -26.19
C LEU A 104 -0.13 9.90 -27.65
N LYS A 105 -0.53 11.14 -27.90
CA LYS A 105 -0.36 11.83 -29.18
C LYS A 105 1.00 12.54 -29.22
N ASP A 106 1.26 13.34 -28.18
CA ASP A 106 2.50 14.09 -27.99
C ASP A 106 2.94 14.02 -26.53
N GLY A 107 4.23 14.29 -26.29
CA GLY A 107 4.84 14.26 -24.97
C GLY A 107 5.40 12.88 -24.59
N GLN A 108 5.91 12.80 -23.36
CA GLN A 108 6.50 11.58 -22.83
C GLN A 108 6.13 11.39 -21.37
N ILE A 109 5.87 10.14 -20.99
CA ILE A 109 5.72 9.71 -19.59
C ILE A 109 6.85 8.75 -19.27
N ASN A 110 7.61 9.05 -18.23
CA ASN A 110 8.73 8.25 -17.76
C ASN A 110 8.40 7.73 -16.35
N ILE A 111 8.30 6.40 -16.22
CA ILE A 111 7.96 5.76 -14.96
C ILE A 111 9.08 4.79 -14.59
N ARG A 112 9.55 4.88 -13.35
CA ARG A 112 10.48 3.90 -12.78
C ARG A 112 9.87 3.32 -11.53
N GLY A 113 9.82 1.99 -11.45
CA GLY A 113 9.29 1.26 -10.29
C GLY A 113 8.13 0.33 -10.65
N LYS A 114 7.39 -0.11 -9.62
CA LYS A 114 6.15 -0.88 -9.78
C LYS A 114 4.96 0.06 -9.58
N ILE A 115 3.98 -0.02 -10.46
CA ILE A 115 2.74 0.76 -10.37
C ILE A 115 1.64 -0.14 -9.82
N SER A 116 0.84 0.39 -8.89
CA SER A 116 -0.43 -0.19 -8.47
C SER A 116 -1.55 0.83 -8.65
N TYR A 117 -2.71 0.36 -9.09
CA TYR A 117 -3.86 1.15 -9.47
C TYR A 117 -5.11 0.54 -8.86
N ALA A 118 -5.88 1.40 -8.21
CA ALA A 118 -7.19 1.08 -7.70
C ALA A 118 -8.23 1.90 -8.45
N SER A 119 -9.07 1.25 -9.24
CA SER A 119 -10.07 1.92 -10.06
C SER A 119 -11.26 2.41 -9.22
N GLN A 120 -11.96 3.42 -9.72
CA GLN A 120 -13.17 3.96 -9.09
C GLN A 120 -14.28 2.91 -9.00
N GLU A 121 -14.48 2.16 -10.08
CA GLU A 121 -15.32 0.96 -10.09
C GLU A 121 -14.42 -0.23 -10.21
N PRO A 122 -14.27 -0.97 -9.11
CA PRO A 122 -13.26 -2.00 -9.18
C PRO A 122 -13.90 -3.33 -9.74
N TRP A 123 -13.12 -4.34 -10.14
CA TRP A 123 -13.61 -5.55 -10.84
C TRP A 123 -13.43 -6.82 -9.99
N LEU A 124 -14.35 -7.77 -10.14
CA LEU A 124 -14.32 -9.07 -9.48
C LEU A 124 -14.34 -10.20 -10.50
N PHE A 125 -13.55 -11.23 -10.26
CA PHE A 125 -13.63 -12.49 -11.01
C PHE A 125 -14.68 -13.39 -10.37
N ASN A 126 -15.34 -14.18 -11.21
CA ASN A 126 -16.21 -15.25 -10.73
C ASN A 126 -15.37 -16.24 -9.92
N GLY A 127 -15.62 -16.31 -8.61
CA GLY A 127 -14.85 -17.09 -7.68
C GLY A 127 -15.14 -16.68 -6.24
N THR A 128 -14.35 -17.22 -5.32
CA THR A 128 -14.42 -16.88 -3.90
C THR A 128 -13.73 -15.54 -3.62
N VAL A 129 -13.99 -14.95 -2.45
CA VAL A 129 -13.25 -13.78 -1.96
C VAL A 129 -11.75 -14.07 -1.91
N LYS A 130 -11.37 -15.27 -1.44
CA LYS A 130 -9.98 -15.75 -1.42
C LYS A 130 -9.34 -15.77 -2.80
N ASP A 131 -10.05 -16.24 -3.82
CA ASP A 131 -9.54 -16.27 -5.21
C ASP A 131 -9.29 -14.85 -5.74
N ASN A 132 -10.18 -13.91 -5.40
CA ASN A 132 -10.04 -12.51 -5.78
C ASN A 132 -8.86 -11.83 -5.05
N ILE A 133 -8.58 -12.19 -3.78
CA ILE A 133 -7.40 -11.72 -3.04
C ILE A 133 -6.11 -12.32 -3.62
N LEU A 134 -6.12 -13.61 -3.99
CA LEU A 134 -4.95 -14.29 -4.54
C LEU A 134 -4.65 -13.87 -5.99
N PHE A 135 -5.69 -13.54 -6.78
CA PHE A 135 -5.55 -13.10 -8.17
C PHE A 135 -4.70 -14.05 -9.03
N GLY A 136 -4.86 -15.36 -8.82
CA GLY A 136 -4.09 -16.42 -9.51
C GLY A 136 -2.68 -16.68 -8.96
N GLN A 137 -2.26 -16.01 -7.88
CA GLN A 137 -1.01 -16.29 -7.18
C GLN A 137 -1.13 -17.51 -6.25
N PRO A 138 -0.02 -18.23 -5.97
CA PRO A 138 -0.04 -19.34 -5.01
C PRO A 138 -0.39 -18.85 -3.61
N TYR A 139 -1.19 -19.65 -2.90
CA TYR A 139 -1.59 -19.35 -1.52
C TYR A 139 -0.40 -19.45 -0.57
N HIS A 140 -0.11 -18.35 0.12
CA HIS A 140 0.89 -18.29 1.17
C HIS A 140 0.27 -17.75 2.46
N ALA A 141 0.10 -18.63 3.46
CA ALA A 141 -0.63 -18.33 4.69
C ALA A 141 -0.18 -17.03 5.40
N LYS A 142 1.14 -16.83 5.55
CA LYS A 142 1.69 -15.62 6.20
C LYS A 142 1.33 -14.35 5.43
N ARG A 143 1.58 -14.33 4.11
CA ARG A 143 1.29 -13.19 3.23
C ARG A 143 -0.21 -12.90 3.16
N TYR A 144 -1.03 -13.95 3.11
CA TYR A 144 -2.48 -13.83 3.06
C TYR A 144 -3.04 -13.19 4.33
N SER A 145 -2.63 -13.69 5.51
CA SER A 145 -3.03 -13.12 6.80
C SER A 145 -2.58 -11.66 6.95
N GLU A 146 -1.38 -11.33 6.48
CA GLU A 146 -0.89 -9.94 6.46
C GLU A 146 -1.75 -9.04 5.56
N ILE A 147 -2.11 -9.49 4.35
CA ILE A 147 -2.97 -8.73 3.42
C ILE A 147 -4.35 -8.49 4.05
N VAL A 148 -5.00 -9.53 4.58
CA VAL A 148 -6.33 -9.44 5.21
C VAL A 148 -6.30 -8.42 6.37
N LYS A 149 -5.24 -8.43 7.17
CA LYS A 149 -5.07 -7.50 8.29
C LYS A 149 -4.80 -6.06 7.82
N VAL A 150 -3.89 -5.85 6.87
CA VAL A 150 -3.52 -4.51 6.36
C VAL A 150 -4.68 -3.87 5.60
N CYS A 151 -5.46 -4.66 4.86
CA CYS A 151 -6.67 -4.21 4.18
C CYS A 151 -7.89 -4.11 5.10
N ALA A 152 -7.74 -4.43 6.40
CA ALA A 152 -8.80 -4.41 7.40
C ALA A 152 -10.03 -5.28 7.06
N LEU A 153 -9.82 -6.35 6.29
CA LEU A 153 -10.89 -7.25 5.81
C LEU A 153 -11.35 -8.26 6.86
N GLU A 154 -10.68 -8.35 8.02
CA GLU A 154 -11.03 -9.31 9.08
C GLU A 154 -12.50 -9.24 9.48
N ARG A 155 -13.04 -8.03 9.65
CA ARG A 155 -14.46 -7.81 9.97
C ARG A 155 -15.39 -8.20 8.83
N ASP A 156 -15.00 -7.96 7.58
CA ASP A 156 -15.82 -8.32 6.41
C ASP A 156 -15.95 -9.85 6.31
N MET A 157 -14.87 -10.59 6.59
CA MET A 157 -14.90 -12.05 6.62
C MET A 157 -15.81 -12.61 7.73
N GLU A 158 -15.90 -11.95 8.89
CA GLU A 158 -16.83 -12.34 9.95
C GLU A 158 -18.30 -12.15 9.57
N LEU A 159 -18.58 -11.15 8.72
CA LEU A 159 -19.93 -10.86 8.23
C LEU A 159 -20.36 -11.80 7.09
N PHE A 160 -19.40 -12.40 6.39
CA PHE A 160 -19.71 -13.28 5.27
C PHE A 160 -20.13 -14.68 5.75
N PRO A 161 -21.17 -15.29 5.15
CA PRO A 161 -21.69 -16.60 5.58
C PRO A 161 -20.65 -17.72 5.57
N GLU A 162 -19.72 -17.68 4.62
CA GLU A 162 -18.65 -18.66 4.45
C GLU A 162 -17.25 -18.01 4.57
N GLY A 163 -17.16 -16.85 5.22
CA GLY A 163 -15.91 -16.11 5.34
C GLY A 163 -15.29 -15.80 3.98
N ASP A 164 -14.00 -16.12 3.82
CA ASP A 164 -13.24 -15.90 2.59
C ASP A 164 -13.56 -16.89 1.46
N MET A 165 -14.32 -17.95 1.74
CA MET A 165 -14.83 -18.90 0.74
C MET A 165 -16.12 -18.42 0.07
N THR A 166 -16.72 -17.35 0.58
CA THR A 166 -17.98 -16.80 0.06
C THR A 166 -17.83 -16.44 -1.41
N GLN A 167 -18.73 -17.00 -2.23
CA GLN A 167 -18.78 -16.70 -3.66
C GLN A 167 -19.37 -15.31 -3.91
N GLY A 168 -18.70 -14.52 -4.76
CA GLY A 168 -19.21 -13.21 -5.19
C GLY A 168 -19.03 -12.05 -4.21
N GLY A 169 -18.11 -12.16 -3.23
CA GLY A 169 -17.84 -11.07 -2.30
C GLY A 169 -17.29 -9.82 -3.00
N ILE A 170 -17.85 -8.67 -2.64
CA ILE A 170 -17.60 -7.36 -3.27
C ILE A 170 -16.21 -6.84 -2.85
N LEU A 171 -15.16 -7.32 -3.50
CA LEU A 171 -13.82 -6.72 -3.47
C LEU A 171 -13.45 -6.28 -4.86
N ARG A 172 -14.03 -5.17 -5.27
CA ARG A 172 -13.79 -4.73 -6.60
C ARG A 172 -12.31 -4.23 -6.71
N CYS A 173 -11.52 -4.67 -7.74
CA CYS A 173 -10.38 -4.00 -8.46
C CYS A 173 -9.88 -4.80 -9.68
N ARG A 174 -9.94 -4.21 -10.90
CA ARG A 174 -9.33 -4.82 -12.11
C ARG A 174 -7.90 -4.35 -12.23
N HIS A 175 -7.02 -5.33 -12.39
CA HIS A 175 -5.59 -5.17 -12.65
C HIS A 175 -4.83 -4.43 -11.54
N ILE A 176 -4.21 -5.19 -10.63
CA ILE A 176 -2.75 -5.17 -10.41
C ILE A 176 -2.38 -6.24 -9.37
N PHE A 177 -1.87 -7.36 -9.89
CA PHE A 177 -0.81 -8.15 -9.24
C PHE A 177 0.04 -8.80 -10.34
N THR A 178 0.52 -8.01 -11.31
CA THR A 178 1.71 -8.39 -12.10
C THR A 178 2.84 -7.47 -11.69
N GLY A 179 3.64 -7.95 -10.73
CA GLY A 179 4.82 -7.27 -10.23
C GLY A 179 5.46 -8.00 -9.07
#